data_AF-A0A419YJJ1-F1
#
_entry.id   AF-A0A419YJJ1-F1
#
_cell.length_a   1.000
_cell.length_b   1.000
_cell.length_c   1.000
_cell.angle_alpha   90.00
_cell.angle_beta   90.00
_cell.angle_gamma   90.00
#
_symmetry.space_group_name_H-M   'P 1'
#
loop_
_entity.id
_entity.type
_entity.pdbx_description
1 polymer ?
#
loop_
_entity_poly.entity_id
_entity_poly.type
_entity_poly.pdbx_seq_one_letter_code
_entity_poly.pdbx_strand_id
1 'polypeptide(L)'
;MRFDTVPKPPAVEARPRDERGYPVPAITPWEAGQPQFALTDYERSAACARERLCSVCNTLMPRGPVWRVVGGAEAAAIGEALAAGRPYRNMAPTMEGPGHRACMLYAAMVCPYLARPNARRRVTADRSGAPDGLTAHVVRGAARGELGAVVGFADYEFAITPNRVLFRFVDPVEWLPHDTADDQLPNLRAELERIAQDR
;
A
#
# COMPACT_ATOMS: atom_id res chain seq x y z
N MET A 1 10.60 -1.28 11.50
CA MET A 1 11.78 -2.18 11.54
C MET A 1 12.84 -1.87 10.49
N ARG A 2 14.04 -2.48 10.58
CA ARG A 2 14.96 -2.56 9.43
C ARG A 2 14.43 -3.61 8.45
N PHE A 3 14.61 -3.39 7.15
CA PHE A 3 14.06 -4.30 6.13
C PHE A 3 14.69 -5.71 6.15
N ASP A 4 15.92 -5.84 6.64
CA ASP A 4 16.67 -7.09 6.77
C ASP A 4 16.15 -7.98 7.90
N THR A 5 15.47 -7.43 8.90
CA THR A 5 14.89 -8.19 10.02
C THR A 5 13.46 -8.65 9.78
N VAL A 6 12.78 -8.14 8.75
CA VAL A 6 11.41 -8.54 8.38
C VAL A 6 11.48 -9.63 7.30
N PRO A 7 10.81 -10.80 7.48
CA PRO A 7 10.73 -11.82 6.45
C PRO A 7 10.17 -11.25 5.14
N LYS A 8 10.88 -11.45 4.03
CA LYS A 8 10.47 -10.88 2.74
C LYS A 8 9.58 -11.87 2.00
N PRO A 9 8.39 -11.46 1.52
CA PRO A 9 7.64 -12.30 0.59
C PRO A 9 8.50 -12.65 -0.64
N PRO A 10 8.46 -13.90 -1.16
CA PRO A 10 9.35 -14.31 -2.25
C PRO A 10 9.32 -13.39 -3.48
N ALA A 11 8.13 -12.90 -3.85
CA ALA A 11 7.97 -11.96 -4.96
C ALA A 11 8.57 -10.57 -4.68
N VAL A 12 8.63 -10.16 -3.41
CA VAL A 12 9.29 -8.91 -2.98
C VAL A 12 10.81 -9.13 -2.94
N GLU A 13 11.28 -10.29 -2.49
CA GLU A 13 12.71 -10.63 -2.44
C GLU A 13 13.37 -10.56 -3.82
N ALA A 14 12.64 -10.97 -4.86
CA ALA A 14 13.07 -10.96 -6.25
C ALA A 14 13.09 -9.56 -6.91
N ARG A 15 12.64 -8.50 -6.20
CA ARG A 15 12.65 -7.15 -6.75
C ARG A 15 14.06 -6.58 -6.82
N PRO A 16 14.34 -5.69 -7.78
CA PRO A 16 15.56 -4.88 -7.78
C PRO A 16 15.71 -4.13 -6.46
N ARG A 17 16.96 -3.89 -6.05
CA ARG A 17 17.29 -3.23 -4.79
C ARG A 17 17.95 -1.88 -5.04
N ASP A 18 17.75 -0.96 -4.12
CA ASP A 18 18.56 0.26 -4.07
C ASP A 18 19.97 -0.04 -3.53
N GLU A 19 20.83 0.97 -3.49
CA GLU A 19 22.22 0.86 -2.99
C GLU A 19 22.32 0.41 -1.52
N ARG A 20 21.24 0.58 -0.74
CA ARG A 20 21.15 0.18 0.66
C ARG A 20 20.63 -1.26 0.81
N GLY A 21 20.28 -1.91 -0.30
CA GLY A 21 19.73 -3.27 -0.34
C GLY A 21 18.20 -3.35 -0.17
N TYR A 22 17.48 -2.22 -0.14
CA TYR A 22 16.03 -2.21 0.02
C TYR A 22 15.34 -2.65 -1.29
N PRO A 23 14.44 -3.63 -1.26
CA PRO A 23 13.59 -3.96 -2.40
C PRO A 23 12.78 -2.75 -2.85
N VAL A 24 12.85 -2.43 -4.15
CA VAL A 24 12.17 -1.28 -4.74
C VAL A 24 10.76 -1.69 -5.21
N PRO A 25 9.69 -1.05 -4.69
CA PRO A 25 8.32 -1.32 -5.11
C PRO A 25 8.14 -1.18 -6.63
N ALA A 26 7.26 -1.99 -7.20
CA ALA A 26 7.00 -2.04 -8.63
C ALA A 26 6.66 -0.67 -9.23
N ILE A 27 5.86 0.14 -8.52
CA ILE A 27 5.40 1.45 -8.97
C ILE A 27 6.43 2.58 -8.81
N THR A 28 7.64 2.29 -8.30
CA THR A 28 8.68 3.31 -8.12
C THR A 28 9.45 3.52 -9.43
N PRO A 29 9.47 4.73 -10.00
CA PRO A 29 10.24 5.00 -11.21
C PRO A 29 11.74 5.05 -10.90
N TRP A 30 12.55 4.82 -11.94
CA TRP A 30 14.00 4.86 -11.89
C TRP A 30 14.50 6.00 -12.78
N GLU A 31 15.40 6.83 -12.26
CA GLU A 31 16.06 7.90 -13.00
C GLU A 31 17.58 7.73 -12.84
N ALA A 32 18.31 7.70 -13.96
CA ALA A 32 19.77 7.51 -13.97
C ALA A 32 20.25 6.32 -13.11
N GLY A 33 19.51 5.21 -13.12
CA GLY A 33 19.85 4.00 -12.35
C GLY A 33 19.49 4.07 -10.86
N GLN A 34 18.83 5.13 -10.39
CA GLN A 34 18.44 5.31 -9.00
C GLN A 34 16.92 5.34 -8.82
N PRO A 35 16.37 4.63 -7.82
CA PRO A 35 14.93 4.62 -7.56
C PRO A 35 14.44 5.94 -6.94
N GLN A 36 13.36 6.48 -7.49
CA GLN A 36 12.76 7.74 -7.05
C GLN A 36 11.57 7.46 -6.11
N PHE A 37 11.83 7.08 -4.87
CA PHE A 37 10.79 6.70 -3.88
C PHE A 37 9.76 7.80 -3.55
N ALA A 38 10.05 9.06 -3.88
CA ALA A 38 9.12 10.18 -3.72
C ALA A 38 8.10 10.27 -4.87
N LEU A 39 8.34 9.57 -5.97
CA LEU A 39 7.51 9.57 -7.17
C LEU A 39 6.75 8.25 -7.31
N THR A 40 5.64 8.32 -8.03
CA THR A 40 4.87 7.16 -8.47
C THR A 40 4.85 7.15 -9.98
N ASP A 41 5.22 6.02 -10.57
CA ASP A 41 5.14 5.80 -12.02
C ASP A 41 3.69 5.53 -12.42
N TYR A 42 3.07 6.48 -13.12
CA TYR A 42 1.65 6.41 -13.46
C TYR A 42 1.31 5.28 -14.43
N GLU A 43 2.20 4.95 -15.37
CA GLU A 43 1.98 3.84 -16.31
C GLU A 43 2.02 2.50 -15.57
N ARG A 44 2.96 2.34 -14.64
CA ARG A 44 3.02 1.14 -13.79
C ARG A 44 1.82 1.05 -12.85
N SER A 45 1.36 2.17 -12.29
CA SER A 45 0.11 2.21 -11.53
C SER A 45 -1.10 1.86 -12.40
N ALA A 46 -1.12 2.29 -13.67
CA ALA A 46 -2.19 1.96 -14.61
C ALA A 46 -2.18 0.47 -14.97
N ALA A 47 -1.00 -0.15 -15.07
CA ALA A 47 -0.87 -1.60 -15.19
C ALA A 47 -1.39 -2.32 -13.94
N CYS A 48 -1.05 -1.85 -12.73
CA CYS A 48 -1.62 -2.40 -11.49
C CYS A 48 -3.15 -2.38 -11.50
N ALA A 49 -3.73 -1.28 -11.97
CA ALA A 49 -5.18 -1.12 -12.08
C ALA A 49 -5.81 -2.07 -13.10
N ARG A 50 -5.32 -2.05 -14.35
CA ARG A 50 -5.91 -2.79 -15.48
C ARG A 50 -5.65 -4.28 -15.43
N GLU A 51 -4.48 -4.69 -14.95
CA GLU A 51 -3.99 -6.06 -15.03
C GLU A 51 -4.00 -6.77 -13.67
N ARG A 52 -4.55 -6.13 -12.62
CA ARG A 52 -4.60 -6.66 -11.26
C ARG A 52 -3.21 -7.05 -10.74
N LEU A 53 -2.19 -6.25 -11.08
CA LEU A 53 -0.81 -6.44 -10.60
C LEU A 53 -0.63 -5.78 -9.23
N CYS A 54 0.16 -6.43 -8.38
CA CYS A 54 0.52 -5.88 -7.09
C CYS A 54 1.48 -4.69 -7.24
N SER A 55 1.14 -3.57 -6.61
CA SER A 55 1.91 -2.32 -6.64
C SER A 55 3.31 -2.42 -6.00
N VAL A 56 3.57 -3.49 -5.24
CA VAL A 56 4.87 -3.74 -4.59
C VAL A 56 5.73 -4.70 -5.40
N CYS A 57 5.21 -5.87 -5.79
CA CYS A 57 6.03 -6.93 -6.39
C CYS A 57 5.85 -7.08 -7.92
N ASN A 58 4.88 -6.39 -8.54
CA ASN A 58 4.55 -6.48 -9.96
C ASN A 58 4.08 -7.86 -10.44
N THR A 59 3.63 -8.74 -9.54
CA THR A 59 3.04 -10.03 -9.94
C THR A 59 1.52 -9.97 -9.87
N LEU A 60 0.86 -10.81 -10.68
CA LEU A 60 -0.59 -10.92 -10.71
C LEU A 60 -1.13 -11.26 -9.32
N MET A 61 -2.14 -10.52 -8.87
CA MET A 61 -2.97 -10.92 -7.74
C MET A 61 -4.06 -11.85 -8.26
N PRO A 62 -4.16 -13.09 -7.76
CA PRO A 62 -5.23 -14.00 -8.12
C PRO A 62 -6.61 -13.41 -7.85
N ARG A 63 -7.65 -14.02 -8.42
CA ARG A 63 -9.04 -13.68 -8.06
C ARG A 63 -9.23 -13.83 -6.54
N GLY A 64 -9.97 -12.89 -5.96
CA GLY A 64 -10.13 -12.77 -4.52
C GLY A 64 -9.71 -11.39 -4.02
N PRO A 65 -9.57 -11.23 -2.70
CA PRO A 65 -9.34 -9.93 -2.10
C PRO A 65 -8.06 -9.25 -2.60
N VAL A 66 -8.04 -7.93 -2.46
CA VAL A 66 -6.83 -7.10 -2.61
C VAL A 66 -6.55 -6.38 -1.31
N TRP A 67 -5.29 -6.05 -1.05
CA TRP A 67 -4.90 -5.43 0.21
C TRP A 67 -4.30 -4.04 -0.01
N ARG A 68 -4.47 -3.20 1.01
CA ARG A 68 -3.88 -1.87 1.12
C ARG A 68 -3.57 -1.56 2.59
N VAL A 69 -2.58 -0.69 2.81
CA VAL A 69 -2.29 -0.11 4.13
C VAL A 69 -3.04 1.22 4.27
N VAL A 70 -3.75 1.40 5.38
CA VAL A 70 -4.53 2.61 5.71
C VAL A 70 -4.11 3.14 7.07
N GLY A 71 -4.38 4.41 7.35
CA GLY A 71 -4.02 5.06 8.61
C GLY A 71 -5.07 6.04 9.12
N GLY A 72 -4.95 6.40 10.40
CA GLY A 72 -5.74 7.42 11.07
C GLY A 72 -7.24 7.18 10.99
N ALA A 73 -7.98 8.23 10.65
CA ALA A 73 -9.44 8.20 10.60
C ALA A 73 -9.99 7.20 9.57
N GLU A 74 -9.27 6.94 8.46
CA GLU A 74 -9.70 5.94 7.48
C GLU A 74 -9.64 4.52 8.08
N ALA A 75 -8.58 4.21 8.83
CA ALA A 75 -8.44 2.93 9.51
C ALA A 75 -9.56 2.69 10.54
N ALA A 76 -9.90 3.73 11.32
CA ALA A 76 -10.99 3.68 12.29
C ALA A 76 -12.36 3.50 11.62
N ALA A 77 -12.67 4.29 10.59
CA ALA A 77 -13.94 4.22 9.89
C ALA A 77 -14.18 2.86 9.21
N ILE A 78 -13.13 2.24 8.66
CA ILE A 78 -13.20 0.87 8.11
C ILE A 78 -13.53 -0.13 9.21
N GLY A 79 -12.81 -0.07 10.34
CA GLY A 79 -13.04 -0.98 11.48
C GLY A 79 -14.46 -0.89 12.02
N GLU A 80 -14.98 0.32 12.20
CA GLU A 80 -16.37 0.56 12.63
C GLU A 80 -17.41 0.06 11.63
N ALA A 81 -17.16 0.23 10.33
CA ALA A 81 -18.05 -0.28 9.30
C ALA A 81 -18.09 -1.82 9.31
N LEU A 82 -16.92 -2.47 9.37
CA LEU A 82 -16.81 -3.92 9.38
C LEU A 82 -17.43 -4.54 10.63
N ALA A 83 -17.17 -3.98 11.82
CA ALA A 83 -17.76 -4.45 13.07
C ALA A 83 -19.29 -4.32 13.10
N ALA A 84 -19.84 -3.32 12.41
CA ALA A 84 -21.28 -3.11 12.27
C ALA A 84 -21.91 -3.90 11.10
N GLY A 85 -21.13 -4.69 10.35
CA GLY A 85 -21.61 -5.40 9.15
C GLY A 85 -22.09 -4.46 8.04
N ARG A 86 -21.58 -3.22 7.99
CA ARG A 86 -21.95 -2.21 6.99
C ARG A 86 -20.96 -2.21 5.83
N PRO A 87 -21.42 -1.97 4.59
CA PRO A 87 -20.51 -1.76 3.48
C PRO A 87 -19.64 -0.52 3.73
N TYR A 88 -18.42 -0.56 3.21
CA TYR A 88 -17.52 0.59 3.21
C TYR A 88 -16.85 0.74 1.86
N ARG A 89 -16.74 1.98 1.42
CA ARG A 89 -15.93 2.41 0.28
C ARG A 89 -15.12 3.61 0.76
N ASN A 90 -13.84 3.68 0.41
CA ASN A 90 -13.06 4.86 0.76
C ASN A 90 -13.72 6.11 0.16
N MET A 91 -14.07 7.06 1.04
CA MET A 91 -14.85 8.25 0.70
C MET A 91 -14.19 9.08 -0.40
N ALA A 92 -12.86 9.03 -0.46
CA ALA A 92 -12.12 9.70 -1.50
C ALA A 92 -10.97 8.83 -2.04
N PRO A 93 -10.71 8.92 -3.36
CA PRO A 93 -9.83 8.00 -4.06
C PRO A 93 -8.37 8.18 -3.64
N THR A 94 -7.62 7.08 -3.68
CA THR A 94 -6.18 7.06 -3.38
C THR A 94 -5.34 6.83 -4.64
N MET A 95 -4.09 7.26 -4.65
CA MET A 95 -3.11 6.90 -5.69
C MET A 95 -2.33 5.62 -5.34
N GLU A 96 -2.60 5.03 -4.18
CA GLU A 96 -1.97 3.79 -3.76
C GLU A 96 -2.66 2.60 -4.40
N GLY A 97 -1.94 1.91 -5.29
CA GLY A 97 -2.45 0.72 -5.96
C GLY A 97 -2.56 -0.49 -5.02
N PRO A 98 -3.41 -1.47 -5.37
CA PRO A 98 -3.62 -2.69 -4.60
C PRO A 98 -2.37 -3.57 -4.53
N GLY A 99 -2.32 -4.50 -3.57
CA GLY A 99 -1.28 -5.52 -3.52
C GLY A 99 -1.72 -6.79 -2.80
N HIS A 100 -0.86 -7.82 -2.84
CA HIS A 100 -1.10 -9.06 -2.08
C HIS A 100 -1.04 -8.80 -0.58
N ARG A 101 -1.73 -9.64 0.20
CA ARG A 101 -1.72 -9.63 1.67
C ARG A 101 -0.29 -9.57 2.23
N ALA A 102 0.55 -10.52 1.84
CA ALA A 102 1.95 -10.58 2.28
C ALA A 102 2.76 -9.32 1.91
N CYS A 103 2.53 -8.79 0.71
CA CYS A 103 3.23 -7.60 0.23
C CYS A 103 2.85 -6.36 1.05
N MET A 104 1.57 -6.20 1.39
CA MET A 104 1.08 -5.06 2.16
C MET A 104 1.44 -5.15 3.65
N LEU A 105 1.40 -6.34 4.22
CA LEU A 105 1.93 -6.61 5.57
C LEU A 105 3.42 -6.26 5.66
N TYR A 106 4.22 -6.73 4.70
CA TYR A 106 5.64 -6.36 4.61
C TYR A 106 5.83 -4.85 4.45
N ALA A 107 5.12 -4.23 3.49
CA ALA A 107 5.23 -2.80 3.20
C ALA A 107 4.87 -1.93 4.41
N ALA A 108 3.85 -2.30 5.20
CA ALA A 108 3.47 -1.60 6.42
C ALA A 108 4.66 -1.51 7.39
N MET A 109 5.46 -2.57 7.53
CA MET A 109 6.58 -2.67 8.47
C MET A 109 7.88 -2.00 8.00
N VAL A 110 8.13 -1.99 6.68
CA VAL A 110 9.43 -1.53 6.14
C VAL A 110 9.37 -0.17 5.46
N CYS A 111 8.20 0.29 5.02
CA CYS A 111 8.07 1.59 4.38
C CYS A 111 8.29 2.69 5.43
N PRO A 112 9.27 3.60 5.25
CA PRO A 112 9.53 4.67 6.23
C PRO A 112 8.32 5.57 6.49
N TYR A 113 7.40 5.68 5.54
CA TYR A 113 6.14 6.42 5.69
C TYR A 113 5.07 5.64 6.45
N LEU A 114 4.88 4.36 6.15
CA LEU A 114 3.80 3.56 6.76
C LEU A 114 4.17 3.07 8.16
N ALA A 115 5.45 2.78 8.38
CA ALA A 115 5.92 2.12 9.61
C ALA A 115 5.86 2.98 10.86
N ARG A 116 5.71 4.32 10.75
CA ARG A 116 5.77 5.23 11.90
C ARG A 116 4.54 6.14 11.96
N PRO A 117 3.88 6.30 13.13
CA PRO A 117 2.72 7.18 13.30
C PRO A 117 2.99 8.63 12.87
N ASN A 118 4.20 9.10 13.16
CA ASN A 118 4.62 10.49 12.94
C ASN A 118 5.30 10.71 11.58
N ALA A 119 5.41 9.69 10.73
CA ALA A 119 6.01 9.88 9.42
C ALA A 119 5.13 10.75 8.53
N ARG A 120 5.78 11.62 7.75
CA ARG A 120 5.15 12.57 6.83
C ARG A 120 5.75 12.38 5.44
N ARG A 121 4.92 12.35 4.39
CA ARG A 121 5.42 12.41 3.01
C ARG A 121 5.99 13.81 2.76
N ARG A 122 7.20 13.89 2.19
CA ARG A 122 7.78 15.19 1.77
C ARG A 122 6.85 15.85 0.74
N VAL A 123 6.70 17.17 0.89
CA VAL A 123 5.82 18.04 0.09
C VAL A 123 6.29 18.18 -1.37
N THR A 124 7.55 17.86 -1.69
CA THR A 124 8.23 18.36 -2.90
C THR A 124 8.25 17.41 -4.10
N ALA A 125 7.22 16.57 -4.31
CA ALA A 125 7.27 15.56 -5.37
C ALA A 125 6.09 15.63 -6.34
N ASP A 126 5.63 16.83 -6.69
CA ASP A 126 4.67 17.04 -7.77
C ASP A 126 5.32 17.86 -8.90
N ARG A 127 5.41 17.28 -10.11
CA ARG A 127 5.70 18.02 -11.35
C ARG A 127 4.45 18.71 -11.92
N SER A 128 3.28 18.46 -11.33
CA SER A 128 1.94 18.82 -11.77
C SER A 128 1.09 19.51 -10.69
N GLY A 129 1.61 20.60 -10.13
CA GLY A 129 0.77 21.64 -9.49
C GLY A 129 0.13 21.28 -8.13
N ALA A 130 -0.45 22.29 -7.48
CA ALA A 130 -0.94 22.22 -6.11
C ALA A 130 -2.06 21.17 -5.90
N PRO A 131 -2.18 20.56 -4.69
CA PRO A 131 -3.22 19.59 -4.39
C PRO A 131 -4.62 20.21 -4.51
N ASP A 132 -5.50 19.53 -5.22
CA ASP A 132 -6.93 19.86 -5.30
C ASP A 132 -7.69 19.30 -4.08
N GLY A 133 -8.88 19.85 -3.79
CA GLY A 133 -9.71 19.41 -2.66
C GLY A 133 -10.12 17.92 -2.69
N LEU A 134 -9.96 17.24 -3.84
CA LEU A 134 -10.20 15.81 -4.02
C LEU A 134 -9.05 14.92 -3.54
N THR A 135 -7.87 15.47 -3.28
CA THR A 135 -6.69 14.73 -2.81
C THR A 135 -6.20 15.22 -1.44
N ALA A 136 -6.96 16.10 -0.79
CA ALA A 136 -6.64 16.76 0.48
C ALA A 136 -6.59 15.83 1.72
N HIS A 137 -7.03 14.57 1.62
CA HIS A 137 -6.86 13.54 2.67
C HIS A 137 -5.69 12.59 2.34
N VAL A 138 -5.18 12.64 1.10
CA VAL A 138 -3.88 12.10 0.69
C VAL A 138 -2.78 13.16 0.93
N VAL A 139 -3.02 14.16 1.80
CA VAL A 139 -2.10 15.28 2.03
C VAL A 139 -0.71 14.77 2.33
N ARG A 140 0.17 15.06 1.37
CA ARG A 140 1.60 14.96 1.51
C ARG A 140 2.01 15.96 2.59
N GLY A 141 2.31 15.43 3.79
CA GLY A 141 2.58 16.21 5.00
C GLY A 141 1.72 15.81 6.20
N ALA A 142 0.62 15.06 6.01
CA ALA A 142 -0.17 14.50 7.11
C ALA A 142 0.61 13.37 7.79
N ALA A 143 0.52 13.32 9.12
CA ALA A 143 1.00 12.17 9.88
C ALA A 143 0.16 10.94 9.53
N ARG A 144 0.75 9.75 9.61
CA ARG A 144 0.02 8.48 9.44
C ARG A 144 -1.15 8.35 10.43
N GLY A 145 -1.11 9.07 11.56
CA GLY A 145 -2.05 8.96 12.68
C GLY A 145 -1.64 7.83 13.62
N GLU A 146 -2.21 7.71 14.81
CA GLU A 146 -1.81 6.68 15.80
C GLU A 146 -2.27 5.26 15.43
N LEU A 147 -3.46 5.14 14.85
CA LEU A 147 -4.00 3.89 14.33
C LEU A 147 -3.56 3.65 12.88
N GLY A 148 -3.00 2.48 12.59
CA GLY A 148 -2.80 1.95 11.24
C GLY A 148 -3.59 0.66 11.03
N ALA A 149 -3.84 0.27 9.78
CA ALA A 149 -4.36 -1.06 9.49
C ALA A 149 -3.86 -1.58 8.13
N VAL A 150 -3.69 -2.90 8.03
CA VAL A 150 -3.62 -3.59 6.74
C VAL A 150 -5.02 -4.15 6.48
N VAL A 151 -5.64 -3.73 5.37
CA VAL A 151 -7.05 -4.01 5.10
C VAL A 151 -7.16 -4.78 3.80
N GLY A 152 -7.91 -5.88 3.86
CA GLY A 152 -8.36 -6.62 2.70
C GLY A 152 -9.71 -6.09 2.22
N PHE A 153 -9.86 -5.95 0.91
CA PHE A 153 -11.07 -5.50 0.23
C PHE A 153 -11.50 -6.53 -0.80
N ALA A 154 -12.80 -6.74 -0.98
CA ALA A 154 -13.31 -7.68 -1.96
C ALA A 154 -12.90 -7.26 -3.39
N ASP A 155 -12.93 -5.95 -3.66
CA ASP A 155 -12.49 -5.42 -4.95
C ASP A 155 -12.02 -3.96 -4.89
N TYR A 156 -11.60 -3.46 -6.04
CA TYR A 156 -11.31 -2.05 -6.25
C TYR A 156 -11.84 -1.56 -7.60
N GLU A 157 -12.22 -0.29 -7.63
CA GLU A 157 -12.51 0.47 -8.84
C GLU A 157 -11.33 1.41 -9.12
N PHE A 158 -11.19 1.83 -10.37
CA PHE A 158 -10.13 2.76 -10.73
C PHE A 158 -10.55 3.75 -11.82
N ALA A 159 -9.86 4.89 -11.84
CA ALA A 159 -9.89 5.85 -12.92
C ALA A 159 -8.47 6.21 -13.32
N ILE A 160 -8.19 6.17 -14.62
CA ILE A 160 -6.90 6.58 -15.20
C ILE A 160 -7.12 7.95 -15.84
N THR A 161 -6.23 8.87 -15.53
CA THR A 161 -6.17 10.21 -16.14
C THR A 161 -4.78 10.40 -16.74
N PRO A 162 -4.55 11.44 -17.56
CA PRO A 162 -3.23 11.69 -18.15
C PRO A 162 -2.08 11.85 -17.14
N ASN A 163 -2.37 12.18 -15.87
CA ASN A 163 -1.35 12.49 -14.87
C ASN A 163 -1.51 11.75 -13.54
N ARG A 164 -2.46 10.82 -13.40
CA ARG A 164 -2.63 10.02 -12.18
C ARG A 164 -3.56 8.83 -12.40
N VAL A 165 -3.40 7.83 -11.55
CA VAL A 165 -4.33 6.70 -11.39
C VAL A 165 -4.95 6.80 -10.01
N LEU A 166 -6.27 6.74 -9.96
CA LEU A 166 -7.08 6.86 -8.77
C LEU A 166 -7.76 5.53 -8.49
N PHE A 167 -7.69 5.05 -7.25
CA PHE A 167 -8.27 3.81 -6.78
C PHE A 167 -9.35 4.07 -5.74
N ARG A 168 -10.43 3.32 -5.82
CA ARG A 168 -11.41 3.16 -4.74
C ARG A 168 -11.51 1.70 -4.35
N PHE A 169 -11.30 1.41 -3.08
CA PHE A 169 -11.42 0.09 -2.51
C PHE A 169 -12.81 -0.08 -1.91
N VAL A 170 -13.44 -1.20 -2.20
CA VAL A 170 -14.85 -1.47 -1.85
C VAL A 170 -14.94 -2.76 -1.06
N ASP A 171 -15.93 -2.78 -0.15
CA ASP A 171 -16.32 -3.96 0.63
C ASP A 171 -15.14 -4.59 1.40
N PRO A 172 -14.71 -3.98 2.53
CA PRO A 172 -13.65 -4.54 3.34
C PRO A 172 -14.04 -5.94 3.83
N VAL A 173 -13.11 -6.88 3.71
CA VAL A 173 -13.29 -8.29 4.10
C VAL A 173 -12.40 -8.69 5.28
N GLU A 174 -11.34 -7.92 5.54
CA GLU A 174 -10.40 -8.17 6.63
C GLU A 174 -9.82 -6.84 7.12
N TRP A 175 -9.77 -6.66 8.43
CA TRP A 175 -9.18 -5.46 9.05
C TRP A 175 -8.14 -5.89 10.08
N LEU A 176 -6.87 -5.59 9.81
CA LEU A 176 -5.74 -5.91 10.68
C LEU A 176 -5.18 -4.61 11.27
N PRO A 177 -5.76 -4.11 12.37
CA PRO A 177 -5.29 -2.88 13.00
C PRO A 177 -3.91 -3.08 13.64
N HIS A 178 -3.20 -1.98 13.79
CA HIS A 178 -1.94 -1.92 14.53
C HIS A 178 -1.67 -0.50 15.04
N ASP A 179 -1.05 -0.43 16.21
CA ASP A 179 -0.51 0.84 16.74
C ASP A 179 0.88 1.08 16.15
N THR A 180 1.70 0.02 16.17
CA THR A 180 3.02 -0.02 15.55
C THR A 180 3.02 -1.04 14.42
N ALA A 181 3.64 -0.72 13.30
CA ALA A 181 3.60 -1.63 12.15
C ALA A 181 4.19 -3.02 12.46
N ASP A 182 5.07 -3.10 13.45
CA ASP A 182 5.70 -4.34 13.91
C ASP A 182 4.68 -5.36 14.46
N ASP A 183 3.50 -4.90 14.90
CA ASP A 183 2.36 -5.74 15.31
C ASP A 183 1.85 -6.65 14.18
N GLN A 184 2.20 -6.34 12.92
CA GLN A 184 1.83 -7.14 11.74
C GLN A 184 2.78 -8.31 11.47
N LEU A 185 3.89 -8.45 12.22
CA LEU A 185 4.85 -9.52 12.00
C LEU A 185 4.25 -10.93 12.13
N PRO A 186 3.38 -11.24 13.13
CA PRO A 186 2.73 -12.54 13.21
C PRO A 186 1.83 -12.81 11.99
N ASN A 187 1.07 -11.82 11.54
CA ASN A 187 0.21 -11.93 10.35
C ASN A 187 1.03 -12.21 9.08
N LEU A 188 2.19 -11.56 8.95
CA LEU A 188 3.10 -11.80 7.83
C LEU A 188 3.66 -13.22 7.88
N ARG A 189 4.12 -13.69 9.03
CA ARG A 189 4.68 -15.05 9.18
C ARG A 189 3.64 -16.11 8.81
N ALA A 190 2.42 -16.00 9.34
CA ALA A 190 1.33 -16.91 9.02
C ALA A 190 0.99 -16.91 7.52
N GLU A 191 0.99 -15.72 6.88
CA GLU A 191 0.74 -15.61 5.45
C GLU A 191 1.85 -16.27 4.60
N LEU A 192 3.10 -16.11 5.00
CA LEU A 192 4.23 -16.73 4.31
C LEU A 192 4.23 -18.25 4.45
N GLU A 193 3.86 -18.77 5.63
CA GLU A 193 3.67 -20.21 5.85
C GLU A 193 2.55 -20.76 4.95
N ARG A 194 1.41 -20.07 4.87
CA ARG A 194 0.31 -20.43 3.96
C ARG A 194 0.76 -20.46 2.50
N ILE A 195 1.46 -19.41 2.04
CA ILE A 195 2.01 -19.35 0.67
C ILE A 195 3.01 -20.48 0.41
N ALA A 196 3.79 -20.90 1.41
CA ALA A 196 4.74 -21.99 1.26
C ALA A 196 4.06 -23.36 1.15
N GLN A 197 2.89 -23.54 1.77
CA GLN A 197 2.08 -24.76 1.70
C GLN A 197 1.33 -24.90 0.37
N ASP A 198 0.99 -23.77 -0.27
CA ASP A 198 0.26 -23.73 -1.55
C ASP A 198 1.17 -23.92 -2.79
N ARG A 199 2.48 -24.11 -2.62
CA ARG A 199 3.48 -24.27 -3.69
C ARG A 199 3.90 -25.71 -3.89
#